data_AF-A0A0D7A8D6-F1
#
_entry.id   AF-A0A0D7A8D6-F1
#
_cell.length_a   1.000
_cell.length_b   1.000
_cell.length_c   1.000
_cell.angle_alpha   90.00
_cell.angle_beta   90.00
_cell.angle_gamma   90.00
#
_symmetry.space_group_name_H-M   'P 1'
#
loop_
_entity.id
_entity.type
_entity.pdbx_description
1 polymer ?
#
loop_
_entity_poly.entity_id
_entity_poly.type
_entity_poly.pdbx_seq_one_letter_code
_entity_poly.pdbx_strand_id
1 'polypeptide(L)'
;SYAFYIDDAAPQNLEAFEAFEFRLLHNLPQLDPALDAFAAVLKRMWDFYDALSARAIFTACLEFVDMTCIEPSMSQVEMHRTSQRLPWYIRQRSSGSTPFAVFTFPRRLGIPFMAYFPVLPDMDYFLSGINDLFSFYKEELKGEEGNFVHMRARAEGKPPMQVAAELSEELLVARSTIHAALRPHPEAFKAWIDREKGYIAWHMFLPRYKLQEI
;
A
#
# COMPACT_ATOMS: atom_id res chain seq x y z
N SER A 1 6.96 11.52 3.78
CA SER A 1 7.56 10.17 3.92
C SER A 1 8.27 9.83 2.63
N TYR A 2 9.20 8.87 2.60
CA TYR A 2 9.81 8.43 1.33
C TYR A 2 8.78 7.86 0.36
N ALA A 3 7.76 7.14 0.85
CA ALA A 3 6.70 6.59 0.02
C ALA A 3 6.00 7.66 -0.84
N PHE A 4 5.55 8.79 -0.26
CA PHE A 4 4.94 9.87 -1.03
C PHE A 4 5.92 10.53 -2.00
N TYR A 5 7.19 10.67 -1.61
CA TYR A 5 8.19 11.22 -2.52
C TYR A 5 8.40 10.32 -3.73
N ILE A 6 8.52 9.01 -3.51
CA ILE A 6 8.69 8.01 -4.58
C ILE A 6 7.48 8.05 -5.52
N ASP A 7 6.26 8.02 -4.95
CA ASP A 7 4.99 8.11 -5.67
C ASP A 7 4.92 9.34 -6.60
N ASP A 8 5.28 10.51 -6.08
CA ASP A 8 5.21 11.78 -6.84
C ASP A 8 6.39 11.95 -7.84
N ALA A 9 7.57 11.43 -7.53
CA ALA A 9 8.81 11.71 -8.26
C ALA A 9 9.18 10.65 -9.31
N ALA A 10 8.83 9.38 -9.11
CA ALA A 10 9.19 8.31 -10.05
C ALA A 10 8.64 8.55 -11.46
N PRO A 11 7.37 8.98 -11.66
CA PRO A 11 6.85 9.31 -13.00
C PRO A 11 7.62 10.43 -13.72
N GLN A 12 8.36 11.26 -12.98
CA GLN A 12 9.11 12.40 -13.52
C GLN A 12 10.58 12.06 -13.80
N ASN A 13 11.09 10.96 -13.25
CA ASN A 13 12.51 10.59 -13.32
C ASN A 13 12.68 9.06 -13.34
N LEU A 14 12.07 8.38 -14.30
CA LEU A 14 12.06 6.91 -14.37
C LEU A 14 13.47 6.28 -14.27
N GLU A 15 14.48 6.87 -14.93
CA GLU A 15 15.86 6.36 -14.93
C GLU A 15 16.42 6.17 -13.51
N ALA A 16 16.17 7.13 -12.61
CA ALA A 16 16.69 7.04 -11.24
C ALA A 16 16.04 5.91 -10.43
N PHE A 17 14.75 5.69 -10.64
CA PHE A 17 13.97 4.71 -9.88
C PHE A 17 14.07 3.30 -10.47
N GLU A 18 14.14 3.14 -11.79
CA GLU A 18 14.42 1.86 -12.46
C GLU A 18 15.81 1.33 -12.11
N ALA A 19 16.80 2.21 -11.91
CA ALA A 19 18.13 1.82 -11.49
C ALA A 19 18.23 1.47 -9.99
N PHE A 20 17.19 1.73 -9.19
CA PHE A 20 17.25 1.71 -7.73
C PHE A 20 17.71 0.35 -7.18
N GLU A 21 17.03 -0.73 -7.58
CA GLU A 21 17.31 -2.08 -7.08
C GLU A 21 18.71 -2.55 -7.49
N PHE A 22 19.06 -2.37 -8.77
CA PHE A 22 20.38 -2.72 -9.28
C PHE A 22 21.49 -2.02 -8.49
N ARG A 23 21.36 -0.72 -8.26
CA ARG A 23 22.36 0.08 -7.53
C ARG A 23 22.40 -0.29 -6.05
N LEU A 24 21.25 -0.59 -5.44
CA LEU A 24 21.14 -1.06 -4.07
C LEU A 24 21.91 -2.38 -3.86
N LEU A 25 21.71 -3.35 -4.75
CA LEU A 25 22.36 -4.67 -4.72
C LEU A 25 23.89 -4.57 -4.91
N HIS A 26 24.34 -3.64 -5.74
CA HIS A 26 25.77 -3.44 -6.03
C HIS A 26 26.45 -2.42 -5.10
N ASN A 27 25.74 -1.92 -4.07
CA ASN A 27 26.23 -0.86 -3.16
C ASN A 27 26.75 0.39 -3.90
N LEU A 28 26.10 0.75 -5.00
CA LEU A 28 26.37 1.99 -5.72
C LEU A 28 25.54 3.13 -5.10
N PRO A 29 26.04 4.39 -5.11
CA PRO A 29 25.23 5.56 -4.73
C PRO A 29 23.97 5.62 -5.58
N GLN A 30 22.82 5.98 -5.05
CA GLN A 30 21.61 6.13 -5.85
C GLN A 30 21.67 7.35 -6.77
N LEU A 31 20.83 7.38 -7.79
CA LEU A 31 20.75 8.52 -8.72
C LEU A 31 19.93 9.68 -8.16
N ASP A 32 19.33 9.49 -6.98
CA ASP A 32 18.56 10.48 -6.25
C ASP A 32 18.92 10.45 -4.75
N PRO A 33 19.21 11.59 -4.10
CA PRO A 33 19.56 11.63 -2.68
C PRO A 33 18.48 11.07 -1.73
N ALA A 34 17.20 11.21 -2.07
CA ALA A 34 16.12 10.63 -1.30
C ALA A 34 16.10 9.10 -1.44
N LEU A 35 16.48 8.56 -2.60
CA LEU A 35 16.65 7.12 -2.79
C LEU A 35 17.86 6.57 -2.01
N ASP A 36 18.96 7.33 -1.90
CA ASP A 36 20.08 6.97 -1.02
C ASP A 36 19.62 6.86 0.45
N ALA A 37 18.87 7.86 0.90
CA ALA A 37 18.36 7.89 2.26
C ALA A 37 17.31 6.78 2.50
N PHE A 38 16.47 6.49 1.51
CA PHE A 38 15.51 5.38 1.55
C PHE A 38 16.22 4.04 1.64
N ALA A 39 17.22 3.77 0.80
CA ALA A 39 18.06 2.58 0.85
C ALA A 39 18.74 2.41 2.22
N ALA A 40 19.27 3.49 2.79
CA ALA A 40 19.88 3.47 4.12
C ALA A 40 18.87 3.08 5.21
N VAL A 41 17.63 3.57 5.13
CA VAL A 41 16.55 3.21 6.05
C VAL A 41 16.13 1.74 5.86
N LEU A 42 15.98 1.27 4.62
CA LEU A 42 15.61 -0.12 4.33
C LEU A 42 16.62 -1.13 4.89
N LYS A 43 17.93 -0.84 4.76
CA LYS A 43 19.00 -1.69 5.31
C LYS A 43 18.92 -1.82 6.84
N ARG A 44 18.29 -0.86 7.53
CA ARG A 44 18.12 -0.85 8.98
C ARG A 44 16.85 -1.52 9.48
N MET A 45 16.01 -2.08 8.60
CA MET A 45 14.78 -2.75 9.06
C MET A 45 15.06 -3.92 10.02
N TRP A 46 16.19 -4.61 9.87
CA TRP A 46 16.64 -5.66 10.80
C TRP A 46 17.00 -5.15 12.21
N ASP A 47 17.20 -3.85 12.41
CA ASP A 47 17.41 -3.27 13.74
C ASP A 47 16.09 -3.26 14.55
N PHE A 48 14.95 -3.14 13.86
CA PHE A 48 13.65 -2.84 14.47
C PHE A 48 12.62 -3.97 14.35
N TYR A 49 12.80 -4.90 13.41
CA TYR A 49 11.87 -5.97 13.11
C TYR A 49 12.58 -7.33 13.14
N ASP A 50 11.87 -8.42 13.45
CA ASP A 50 12.43 -9.76 13.28
C ASP A 50 12.76 -10.05 11.80
N ALA A 51 13.51 -11.12 11.55
CA ALA A 51 14.06 -11.39 10.22
C ALA A 51 12.99 -11.62 9.13
N LEU A 52 11.82 -12.18 9.48
CA LEU A 52 10.73 -12.38 8.52
C LEU A 52 10.02 -11.05 8.22
N SER A 53 9.72 -10.28 9.27
CA SER A 53 9.11 -8.96 9.15
C SER A 53 9.98 -7.97 8.37
N ALA A 54 11.28 -7.89 8.70
CA ALA A 54 12.23 -7.02 8.01
C ALA A 54 12.33 -7.39 6.52
N ARG A 55 12.34 -8.68 6.18
CA ARG A 55 12.35 -9.15 4.80
C ARG A 55 11.07 -8.80 4.06
N ALA A 56 9.90 -9.00 4.69
CA ALA A 56 8.61 -8.65 4.10
C ALA A 56 8.52 -7.15 3.79
N ILE A 57 8.96 -6.29 4.72
CA ILE A 57 9.07 -4.84 4.50
C ILE A 57 10.01 -4.55 3.34
N PHE A 58 11.22 -5.11 3.38
CA PHE A 58 12.26 -4.82 2.39
C PHE A 58 11.79 -5.17 0.97
N THR A 59 11.29 -6.39 0.77
CA THR A 59 10.79 -6.85 -0.54
C THR A 59 9.63 -6.00 -1.03
N ALA A 60 8.62 -5.75 -0.19
CA ALA A 60 7.47 -4.98 -0.62
C ALA A 60 7.80 -3.50 -0.89
N CYS A 61 8.85 -2.95 -0.29
CA CYS A 61 9.37 -1.63 -0.62
C CYS A 61 10.09 -1.58 -1.98
N LEU A 62 10.75 -2.67 -2.40
CA LEU A 62 11.31 -2.76 -3.76
C LEU A 62 10.19 -2.84 -4.80
N GLU A 63 9.23 -3.75 -4.56
CA GLU A 63 8.06 -3.90 -5.44
C GLU A 63 7.27 -2.59 -5.59
N PHE A 64 7.18 -1.81 -4.51
CA PHE A 64 6.56 -0.49 -4.56
C PHE A 64 7.29 0.45 -5.53
N VAL A 65 8.62 0.56 -5.44
CA VAL A 65 9.41 1.40 -6.36
C VAL A 65 9.22 0.95 -7.81
N ASP A 66 9.29 -0.36 -8.06
CA ASP A 66 9.13 -0.92 -9.41
C ASP A 66 7.75 -0.61 -9.98
N MET A 67 6.69 -0.78 -9.18
CA MET A 67 5.34 -0.53 -9.66
C MET A 67 5.06 0.95 -9.91
N THR A 68 5.62 1.86 -9.10
CA THR A 68 5.48 3.30 -9.37
C THR A 68 6.16 3.68 -10.70
N CYS A 69 7.25 3.02 -11.10
CA CYS A 69 7.84 3.20 -12.44
C CYS A 69 6.95 2.68 -13.57
N ILE A 70 6.18 1.63 -13.28
CA ILE A 70 5.28 0.97 -14.26
C ILE A 70 3.98 1.77 -14.45
N GLU A 71 3.48 2.42 -13.41
CA GLU A 71 2.19 3.14 -13.41
C GLU A 71 1.96 4.10 -14.60
N PRO A 72 2.92 4.95 -15.00
CA PRO A 72 2.76 5.82 -16.18
C PRO A 72 2.46 5.06 -17.48
N SER A 73 3.00 3.85 -17.61
CA SER A 73 2.81 2.98 -18.77
C SER A 73 1.49 2.23 -18.75
N MET A 74 0.74 2.24 -17.64
CA MET A 74 -0.52 1.50 -17.51
C MET A 74 -1.64 2.02 -18.41
N SER A 75 -1.59 3.28 -18.81
CA SER A 75 -2.51 3.83 -19.82
C SER A 75 -2.40 3.12 -21.19
N GLN A 76 -1.27 2.47 -21.46
CA GLN A 76 -1.02 1.73 -22.69
C GLN A 76 -1.45 0.26 -22.60
N VAL A 77 -1.74 -0.23 -21.39
CA VAL A 77 -2.19 -1.61 -21.19
C VAL A 77 -3.65 -1.72 -21.58
N GLU A 78 -3.92 -2.48 -22.64
CA GLU A 78 -5.30 -2.81 -23.01
C GLU A 78 -5.93 -3.66 -21.90
N MET A 79 -6.82 -3.04 -21.13
CA MET A 79 -7.59 -3.71 -20.09
C MET A 79 -8.62 -4.63 -20.74
N HIS A 80 -8.21 -5.84 -21.08
CA HIS A 80 -9.15 -6.87 -21.50
C HIS A 80 -10.14 -7.19 -20.38
N ARG A 81 -11.43 -7.36 -20.74
CA ARG A 81 -12.50 -7.75 -19.80
C ARG A 81 -12.23 -9.08 -19.07
N THR A 82 -11.29 -9.89 -19.56
CA THR A 82 -10.85 -11.14 -18.94
C THR A 82 -9.78 -10.93 -17.86
N SER A 83 -9.14 -9.77 -17.78
CA SER A 83 -8.07 -9.44 -16.84
C SER A 83 -8.59 -8.91 -15.49
N GLN A 84 -9.63 -9.53 -14.94
CA GLN A 84 -10.31 -9.05 -13.72
C GLN A 84 -9.40 -8.96 -12.48
N ARG A 85 -8.31 -9.73 -12.45
CA ARG A 85 -7.33 -9.70 -11.34
C ARG A 85 -6.25 -8.64 -11.48
N LEU A 86 -6.08 -8.07 -12.68
CA LEU A 86 -5.00 -7.12 -12.96
C LEU A 86 -5.11 -5.84 -12.11
N PRO A 87 -6.30 -5.22 -11.92
CA PRO A 87 -6.42 -4.04 -11.05
C PRO A 87 -5.89 -4.29 -9.65
N TRP A 88 -6.26 -5.43 -9.04
CA TRP A 88 -5.77 -5.78 -7.69
C TRP A 88 -4.28 -6.12 -7.69
N TYR A 89 -3.80 -6.83 -8.72
CA TYR A 89 -2.38 -7.18 -8.85
C TYR A 89 -1.48 -5.93 -8.85
N ILE A 90 -1.87 -4.90 -9.60
CA ILE A 90 -1.16 -3.61 -9.67
C ILE A 90 -1.27 -2.92 -8.31
N ARG A 91 -2.50 -2.72 -7.83
CA ARG A 91 -2.78 -1.98 -6.62
C ARG A 91 -2.06 -2.54 -5.39
N GLN A 92 -2.08 -3.86 -5.22
CA GLN A 92 -1.43 -4.53 -4.10
C GLN A 92 0.06 -4.15 -4.01
N ARG A 93 0.76 -4.13 -5.14
CA ARG A 93 2.20 -3.87 -5.19
C ARG A 93 2.54 -2.37 -5.18
N SER A 94 1.71 -1.52 -5.78
CA SER A 94 1.92 -0.07 -5.74
C SER A 94 1.37 0.63 -4.50
N SER A 95 0.71 -0.08 -3.58
CA SER A 95 0.11 0.55 -2.39
C SER A 95 1.09 0.94 -1.29
N GLY A 96 2.19 0.21 -1.15
CA GLY A 96 3.02 0.25 0.05
C GLY A 96 2.29 -0.22 1.33
N SER A 97 1.09 -0.80 1.23
CA SER A 97 0.25 -1.21 2.36
C SER A 97 0.85 -2.36 3.15
N THR A 98 1.48 -3.33 2.49
CA THR A 98 2.15 -4.46 3.16
C THR A 98 3.22 -3.98 4.16
N PRO A 99 4.20 -3.12 3.79
CA PRO A 99 5.13 -2.53 4.76
C PRO A 99 4.40 -1.85 5.93
N PHE A 100 3.35 -1.09 5.63
CA PHE A 100 2.55 -0.39 6.63
C PHE A 100 1.81 -1.32 7.60
N ALA A 101 1.30 -2.46 7.12
CA ALA A 101 0.72 -3.50 7.96
C ALA A 101 1.80 -4.09 8.88
N VAL A 102 2.97 -4.46 8.34
CA VAL A 102 4.07 -5.04 9.12
C VAL A 102 4.66 -4.04 10.12
N PHE A 103 4.70 -2.74 9.80
CA PHE A 103 5.14 -1.68 10.73
C PHE A 103 4.32 -1.61 12.02
N THR A 104 3.13 -2.21 12.05
CA THR A 104 2.30 -2.33 13.25
C THR A 104 2.93 -3.22 14.32
N PHE A 105 3.83 -4.14 13.93
CA PHE A 105 4.38 -5.18 14.80
C PHE A 105 5.91 -5.10 14.93
N PRO A 106 6.48 -3.99 15.44
CA PRO A 106 7.92 -3.89 15.65
C PRO A 106 8.40 -4.90 16.70
N ARG A 107 9.65 -5.34 16.59
CA ARG A 107 10.28 -6.36 17.46
C ARG A 107 10.11 -6.06 18.94
N ARG A 108 10.11 -4.78 19.33
CA ARG A 108 9.92 -4.34 20.72
C ARG A 108 8.59 -4.79 21.35
N LEU A 109 7.57 -5.12 20.55
CA LEU A 109 6.30 -5.64 21.05
C LEU A 109 6.34 -7.14 21.32
N GLY A 110 7.40 -7.86 20.92
CA GLY A 110 7.51 -9.31 21.12
C GLY A 110 6.53 -10.16 20.31
N ILE A 111 5.80 -9.57 19.37
CA ILE A 111 4.82 -10.27 18.53
C ILE A 111 5.57 -10.94 17.36
N PRO A 112 5.55 -12.27 17.23
CA PRO A 112 6.25 -12.96 16.14
C PRO A 112 5.50 -12.80 14.82
N PHE A 113 6.23 -12.73 13.70
CA PHE A 113 5.66 -12.64 12.35
C PHE A 113 4.52 -13.64 12.08
N MET A 114 4.70 -14.89 12.52
CA MET A 114 3.70 -15.96 12.31
C MET A 114 2.38 -15.75 13.08
N ALA A 115 2.33 -14.85 14.08
CA ALA A 115 1.09 -14.53 14.79
C ALA A 115 0.13 -13.67 13.97
N TYR A 116 0.62 -12.90 12.99
CA TYR A 116 -0.23 -12.06 12.14
C TYR A 116 -0.09 -12.38 10.65
N PHE A 117 0.91 -13.16 10.24
CA PHE A 117 1.10 -13.57 8.83
C PHE A 117 -0.17 -14.14 8.17
N PRO A 118 -0.97 -15.01 8.81
CA PRO A 118 -2.18 -15.57 8.18
C PRO A 118 -3.22 -14.51 7.77
N VAL A 119 -3.19 -13.32 8.39
CA VAL A 119 -4.10 -12.20 8.09
C VAL A 119 -3.38 -10.99 7.50
N LEU A 120 -2.09 -11.10 7.19
CA LEU A 120 -1.36 -10.04 6.51
C LEU A 120 -1.99 -9.68 5.15
N PRO A 121 -2.51 -10.64 4.34
CA PRO A 121 -3.22 -10.29 3.11
C PRO A 121 -4.48 -9.45 3.35
N ASP A 122 -5.28 -9.77 4.38
CA ASP A 122 -6.45 -8.96 4.73
C ASP A 122 -6.05 -7.58 5.25
N MET A 123 -4.96 -7.46 6.02
CA MET A 123 -4.44 -6.18 6.48
C MET A 123 -3.97 -5.29 5.33
N ASP A 124 -3.23 -5.87 4.39
CA ASP A 124 -2.79 -5.20 3.16
C ASP A 124 -3.99 -4.75 2.31
N TYR A 125 -4.96 -5.63 2.14
CA TYR A 125 -6.21 -5.35 1.45
C TYR A 125 -6.99 -4.20 2.12
N PHE A 126 -7.11 -4.27 3.45
CA PHE A 126 -7.80 -3.27 4.25
C PHE A 126 -7.14 -1.89 4.13
N LEU A 127 -5.82 -1.80 4.32
CA LEU A 127 -5.10 -0.53 4.25
C LEU A 127 -5.16 0.07 2.83
N SER A 128 -4.98 -0.76 1.80
CA SER A 128 -5.04 -0.30 0.41
C SER A 128 -6.44 0.20 0.06
N GLY A 129 -7.46 -0.60 0.33
CA GLY A 129 -8.83 -0.25 -0.04
C GLY A 129 -9.40 0.90 0.79
N ILE A 130 -9.04 1.05 2.08
CA ILE A 130 -9.41 2.25 2.85
C ILE A 130 -8.83 3.50 2.21
N ASN A 131 -7.57 3.42 1.76
CA ASN A 131 -6.96 4.53 1.05
C ASN A 131 -7.69 4.85 -0.25
N ASP A 132 -8.02 3.85 -1.08
CA ASP A 132 -8.77 4.04 -2.33
C ASP A 132 -10.18 4.62 -2.08
N LEU A 133 -10.89 4.10 -1.08
CA LEU A 133 -12.24 4.55 -0.74
C LEU A 133 -12.24 6.00 -0.24
N PHE A 134 -11.30 6.35 0.62
CA PHE A 134 -11.20 7.69 1.19
C PHE A 134 -10.51 8.70 0.26
N SER A 135 -9.74 8.24 -0.71
CA SER A 135 -9.19 9.09 -1.76
C SER A 135 -10.14 9.27 -2.93
N PHE A 136 -11.14 8.39 -3.11
CA PHE A 136 -12.04 8.41 -4.24
C PHE A 136 -12.66 9.80 -4.50
N TYR A 137 -13.17 10.47 -3.46
CA TYR A 137 -13.76 11.80 -3.61
C TYR A 137 -12.80 12.85 -4.20
N LYS A 138 -11.57 12.94 -3.66
CA LYS A 138 -10.58 13.91 -4.16
C LYS A 138 -10.13 13.60 -5.60
N GLU A 139 -10.20 12.33 -6.00
CA GLU A 139 -9.78 11.83 -7.31
C GLU A 139 -10.87 12.11 -8.35
N GLU A 140 -12.14 11.87 -8.00
CA GLU A 140 -13.31 12.25 -8.80
C GLU A 140 -13.33 13.76 -9.08
N LEU A 141 -13.06 14.59 -8.07
CA LEU A 141 -12.98 16.05 -8.24
C LEU A 141 -11.91 16.50 -9.25
N LYS A 142 -10.92 15.67 -9.52
CA LYS A 142 -9.83 15.95 -10.47
C LYS A 142 -9.98 15.20 -11.80
N GLY A 143 -10.99 14.34 -11.94
CA GLY A 143 -11.14 13.46 -13.09
C GLY A 143 -10.02 12.42 -13.22
N GLU A 144 -9.44 11.97 -12.11
CA GLU A 144 -8.40 10.93 -12.10
C GLU A 144 -9.04 9.54 -12.34
N GLU A 145 -8.82 8.95 -13.51
CA GLU A 145 -9.36 7.61 -13.86
C GLU A 145 -8.32 6.46 -13.75
N GLY A 146 -7.10 6.79 -13.32
CA GLY A 146 -5.98 5.85 -13.18
C GLY A 146 -5.99 5.04 -11.88
N ASN A 147 -6.91 5.33 -10.94
CA ASN A 147 -6.97 4.66 -9.65
C ASN A 147 -7.57 3.24 -9.71
N PHE A 148 -7.44 2.51 -8.60
CA PHE A 148 -7.93 1.15 -8.48
C PHE A 148 -9.42 1.00 -8.76
N VAL A 149 -10.25 1.91 -8.23
CA VAL A 149 -11.72 1.85 -8.38
C VAL A 149 -12.11 1.93 -9.86
N HIS A 150 -11.54 2.87 -10.61
CA HIS A 150 -11.79 3.02 -12.05
C HIS A 150 -11.20 1.87 -12.87
N MET A 151 -10.00 1.41 -12.54
CA MET A 151 -9.41 0.24 -13.20
C MET A 151 -10.28 -1.02 -13.01
N ARG A 152 -10.79 -1.25 -11.80
CA ARG A 152 -11.70 -2.35 -11.49
C ARG A 152 -13.05 -2.18 -12.17
N ALA A 153 -13.60 -0.97 -12.17
CA ALA A 153 -14.84 -0.64 -12.88
C ALA A 153 -14.78 -0.96 -14.38
N ARG A 154 -13.67 -0.60 -15.05
CA ARG A 154 -13.42 -0.96 -16.46
C ARG A 154 -13.30 -2.47 -16.66
N ALA A 155 -12.55 -3.16 -15.80
CA ALA A 155 -12.35 -4.60 -15.90
C ALA A 155 -13.65 -5.40 -15.69
N GLU A 156 -14.52 -4.95 -14.79
CA GLU A 156 -15.80 -5.60 -14.47
C GLU A 156 -16.98 -5.11 -15.31
N GLY A 157 -16.83 -3.99 -16.02
CA GLY A 157 -17.92 -3.35 -16.76
C GLY A 157 -19.01 -2.74 -15.85
N LYS A 158 -18.60 -2.20 -14.70
CA LYS A 158 -19.49 -1.59 -13.69
C LYS A 158 -19.28 -0.07 -13.59
N PRO A 159 -20.26 0.70 -13.09
CA PRO A 159 -20.03 2.08 -12.70
C PRO A 159 -19.00 2.19 -11.54
N PRO A 160 -18.09 3.19 -11.53
CA PRO A 160 -17.11 3.37 -10.44
C PRO A 160 -17.73 3.46 -9.05
N MET A 161 -18.86 4.17 -8.91
CA MET A 161 -19.58 4.28 -7.64
C MET A 161 -20.09 2.93 -7.12
N GLN A 162 -20.50 2.02 -8.02
CA GLN A 162 -20.89 0.67 -7.62
C GLN A 162 -19.68 -0.10 -7.08
N VAL A 163 -18.52 0.01 -7.74
CA VAL A 163 -17.27 -0.62 -7.27
C VAL A 163 -16.82 -0.05 -5.93
N ALA A 164 -16.94 1.27 -5.71
CA ALA A 164 -16.63 1.88 -4.42
C ALA A 164 -17.55 1.35 -3.29
N ALA A 165 -18.85 1.17 -3.58
CA ALA A 165 -19.79 0.57 -2.62
C ALA A 165 -19.44 -0.89 -2.32
N GLU A 166 -19.15 -1.71 -3.34
CA GLU A 166 -18.71 -3.10 -3.16
C GLU A 166 -17.40 -3.19 -2.37
N LEU A 167 -16.43 -2.31 -2.66
CA LEU A 167 -15.18 -2.22 -1.92
C LEU A 167 -15.43 -1.91 -0.44
N SER A 168 -16.38 -1.04 -0.11
CA SER A 168 -16.70 -0.74 1.29
C SER A 168 -17.18 -1.96 2.07
N GLU A 169 -18.00 -2.83 1.46
CA GLU A 169 -18.46 -4.08 2.06
C GLU A 169 -17.31 -5.10 2.19
N GLU A 170 -16.47 -5.22 1.16
CA GLU A 170 -15.28 -6.08 1.17
C GLU A 170 -14.31 -5.68 2.30
N LEU A 171 -14.15 -4.38 2.55
CA LEU A 171 -13.32 -3.85 3.66
C LEU A 171 -13.89 -4.20 5.04
N LEU A 172 -15.22 -4.21 5.21
CA LEU A 172 -15.87 -4.64 6.45
C LEU A 172 -15.64 -6.14 6.71
N VAL A 173 -15.66 -6.95 5.66
CA VAL A 173 -15.32 -8.38 5.74
C VAL A 173 -13.86 -8.56 6.12
N ALA A 174 -12.92 -7.92 5.41
CA ALA A 174 -11.49 -7.98 5.73
C ALA A 174 -11.20 -7.56 7.18
N ARG A 175 -11.81 -6.46 7.64
CA ARG A 175 -11.73 -6.01 9.03
C ARG A 175 -12.20 -7.09 10.01
N SER A 176 -13.34 -7.72 9.74
CA SER A 176 -13.90 -8.76 10.60
C SER A 176 -12.97 -9.98 10.68
N THR A 177 -12.38 -10.39 9.55
CA THR A 177 -11.38 -11.47 9.48
C THR A 177 -10.15 -11.15 10.31
N ILE A 178 -9.58 -9.95 10.14
CA ILE A 178 -8.40 -9.51 10.91
C ILE A 178 -8.71 -9.51 12.41
N HIS A 179 -9.87 -8.97 12.80
CA HIS A 179 -10.26 -8.93 14.21
C HIS A 179 -10.44 -10.31 14.80
N ALA A 180 -11.09 -11.23 14.08
CA ALA A 180 -11.30 -12.60 14.52
C ALA A 180 -9.97 -13.35 14.70
N ALA A 181 -9.04 -13.22 13.74
CA ALA A 181 -7.76 -13.91 13.78
C ALA A 181 -6.80 -13.36 14.83
N LEU A 182 -6.81 -12.05 15.08
CA LEU A 182 -5.93 -11.44 16.06
C LEU A 182 -6.49 -11.48 17.49
N ARG A 183 -7.82 -11.62 17.68
CA ARG A 183 -8.44 -11.64 19.02
C ARG A 183 -7.80 -12.62 20.03
N PRO A 184 -7.34 -13.82 19.64
CA PRO A 184 -6.58 -14.72 20.53
C PRO A 184 -5.21 -14.20 20.97
N HIS A 185 -4.69 -13.14 20.34
CA HIS A 185 -3.39 -12.51 20.59
C HIS A 185 -3.60 -11.04 21.04
N PRO A 186 -3.87 -10.78 22.33
CA PRO A 186 -4.34 -9.47 22.79
C PRO A 186 -3.43 -8.29 22.43
N GLU A 187 -2.11 -8.48 22.48
CA GLU A 187 -1.13 -7.45 22.16
C GLU A 187 -1.13 -7.11 20.65
N ALA A 188 -1.21 -8.13 19.79
CA ALA A 188 -1.31 -7.96 18.35
C ALA A 188 -2.65 -7.34 17.96
N PHE A 189 -3.75 -7.78 18.58
CA PHE A 189 -5.06 -7.20 18.37
C PHE A 189 -5.10 -5.73 18.77
N LYS A 190 -4.55 -5.37 19.94
CA LYS A 190 -4.45 -3.98 20.38
C LYS A 190 -3.64 -3.13 19.39
N ALA A 191 -2.45 -3.61 19.00
CA ALA A 191 -1.59 -2.90 18.05
C ALA A 191 -2.31 -2.66 16.70
N TRP A 192 -3.03 -3.65 16.20
CA TRP A 192 -3.84 -3.52 14.99
C TRP A 192 -5.00 -2.52 15.15
N ILE A 193 -5.74 -2.57 16.25
CA ILE A 193 -6.84 -1.63 16.50
C ILE A 193 -6.33 -0.18 16.59
N ASP A 194 -5.19 0.04 17.25
CA ASP A 194 -4.57 1.35 17.33
C ASP A 194 -4.11 1.84 15.94
N ARG A 195 -3.55 0.94 15.12
CA ARG A 195 -3.19 1.19 13.72
C ARG A 195 -4.40 1.56 12.87
N GLU A 196 -5.45 0.75 12.92
CA GLU A 196 -6.69 0.93 12.16
C GLU A 196 -7.32 2.29 12.44
N LYS A 197 -7.52 2.62 13.73
CA LYS A 197 -8.08 3.89 14.16
C LYS A 197 -7.23 5.08 13.73
N GLY A 198 -5.91 4.97 13.92
CA GLY A 198 -4.97 6.01 13.51
C GLY A 198 -5.01 6.26 12.00
N TYR A 199 -5.08 5.19 11.19
CA TYR A 199 -5.11 5.29 9.73
C TYR A 199 -6.40 5.89 9.20
N ILE A 200 -7.55 5.53 9.78
CA ILE A 200 -8.85 6.12 9.45
C ILE A 200 -8.87 7.59 9.84
N ALA A 201 -8.49 7.92 11.08
CA ALA A 201 -8.45 9.29 11.56
C ALA A 201 -7.53 10.16 10.70
N TRP A 202 -6.36 9.63 10.32
CA TRP A 202 -5.42 10.33 9.45
C TRP A 202 -6.05 10.73 8.10
N HIS A 203 -6.81 9.85 7.45
CA HIS A 203 -7.55 10.19 6.23
C HIS A 203 -8.65 11.23 6.47
N MET A 204 -9.44 11.07 7.53
CA MET A 204 -10.54 11.98 7.84
C MET A 204 -10.08 13.40 8.16
N PHE A 205 -8.92 13.55 8.81
CA PHE A 205 -8.43 14.85 9.29
C PHE A 205 -7.41 15.50 8.35
N LEU A 206 -6.76 14.76 7.46
CA LEU A 206 -5.82 15.38 6.53
C LEU A 206 -6.55 16.14 5.40
N PRO A 207 -6.25 17.43 5.21
CA PRO A 207 -6.85 18.23 4.13
C PRO A 207 -6.63 17.64 2.73
N ARG A 208 -5.58 16.82 2.54
CA ARG A 208 -5.28 16.14 1.26
C ARG A 208 -6.51 15.41 0.71
N TYR A 209 -7.31 14.77 1.56
CA TYR A 209 -8.43 13.91 1.15
C TYR A 209 -9.76 14.64 0.95
N LYS A 210 -9.87 15.90 1.39
CA LYS A 210 -11.08 16.73 1.24
C LYS A 210 -12.37 16.13 1.82
N LEU A 211 -12.27 15.15 2.72
CA LEU A 211 -13.44 14.49 3.32
C LEU A 211 -14.26 15.41 4.24
N GLN A 212 -13.73 16.58 4.61
CA GLN A 212 -14.47 17.60 5.37
C GLN A 212 -15.48 18.37 4.50
N GLU A 213 -15.44 18.18 3.18
CA GLU A 213 -16.37 18.79 2.22
C GLU A 213 -17.66 17.96 2.04
N ILE A 214 -17.74 16.77 2.66
CA ILE A 214 -18.83 15.78 2.55
C ILE A 214 -19.64 15.72 3.85
#